data_AF-A0A3B9W0Z9-F1
#
_entry.id   AF-A0A3B9W0Z9-F1
#
_cell.length_a   1.000
_cell.length_b   1.000
_cell.length_c   1.000
_cell.angle_alpha   90.00
_cell.angle_beta   90.00
_cell.angle_gamma   90.00
#
_symmetry.space_group_name_H-M   'P 1'
#
loop_
_entity.id
_entity.type
_entity.pdbx_description
1 polymer ?
#
loop_
_entity_poly.entity_id
_entity_poly.type
_entity_poly.pdbx_seq_one_letter_code
_entity_poly.pdbx_strand_id
1 'polypeptide(L)'
;MSYGYSRYLAAKTTVDDRAINRQVLSQLCRLIPPGEPRVLEIGAGLGTMVARLLDWGVIHAGEYTLLDVDRRLLSDSREWLRDWATSRDRRC
;
A
#
# COMPACT_ATOMS: atom_id res chain seq x y z
N MET A 1 -11.44 20.44 -5.65
CA MET A 1 -10.82 20.41 -4.32
C MET A 1 -10.60 18.95 -3.92
N SER A 2 -9.40 18.40 -4.08
CA SER A 2 -9.11 16.96 -3.79
C SER A 2 -7.90 16.76 -2.86
N TYR A 3 -7.01 17.77 -2.76
CA TYR A 3 -5.85 17.87 -1.86
C TYR A 3 -6.10 17.58 -0.37
N GLY A 4 -7.37 17.52 0.07
CA GLY A 4 -7.74 17.11 1.42
C GLY A 4 -7.69 15.59 1.64
N TYR A 5 -8.09 14.79 0.65
CA TYR A 5 -8.36 13.37 0.87
C TYR A 5 -7.08 12.52 0.93
N SER A 6 -6.17 12.70 -0.03
CA SER A 6 -4.85 12.06 -0.05
C SER A 6 -4.04 12.39 1.21
N ARG A 7 -4.09 13.67 1.66
CA ARG A 7 -3.47 14.10 2.92
C ARG A 7 -4.13 13.45 4.16
N TYR A 8 -5.45 13.30 4.16
CA TYR A 8 -6.17 12.58 5.22
C TYR A 8 -5.78 11.09 5.27
N LEU A 9 -5.71 10.42 4.12
CA LEU A 9 -5.26 9.02 4.03
C LEU A 9 -3.82 8.86 4.51
N ALA A 10 -2.92 9.76 4.13
CA ALA A 10 -1.54 9.78 4.64
C ALA A 10 -1.51 9.98 6.16
N ALA A 11 -2.24 10.96 6.69
CA ALA A 11 -2.25 11.29 8.11
C ALA A 11 -2.79 10.15 9.00
N LYS A 12 -3.80 9.41 8.54
CA LYS A 12 -4.36 8.28 9.31
C LYS A 12 -3.53 6.99 9.27
N THR A 13 -2.45 6.93 8.48
CA THR A 13 -1.59 5.73 8.32
C THR A 13 -1.23 5.10 9.67
N THR A 14 -0.74 5.90 10.63
CA THR A 14 -0.34 5.38 11.95
C THR A 14 -1.49 4.88 12.81
N VAL A 15 -2.73 5.32 12.55
CA VAL A 15 -3.93 4.82 13.23
C VAL A 15 -4.33 3.47 12.64
N ASP A 16 -4.36 3.36 11.31
CA ASP A 16 -4.61 2.08 10.62
C ASP A 16 -3.58 1.01 11.04
N ASP A 17 -2.29 1.38 11.13
CA ASP A 17 -1.19 0.46 11.48
C ASP A 17 -1.36 -0.16 12.88
N ARG A 18 -2.00 0.59 13.80
CA ARG A 18 -2.35 0.13 15.15
C ARG A 18 -3.67 -0.64 15.17
N ALA A 19 -4.62 -0.25 14.33
CA ALA A 19 -5.96 -0.84 14.25
C ALA A 19 -6.04 -2.14 13.44
N ILE A 20 -5.01 -2.47 12.63
CA ILE A 20 -5.04 -3.65 11.77
C ILE A 20 -5.14 -4.96 12.55
N ASN A 21 -6.07 -5.82 12.14
CA ASN A 21 -6.29 -7.13 12.76
C ASN A 21 -5.10 -8.07 12.45
N ARG A 22 -4.27 -8.33 13.46
CA ARG A 22 -3.07 -9.18 13.36
C ARG A 22 -3.39 -10.63 12.98
N GLN A 23 -4.55 -11.15 13.39
CA GLN A 23 -4.95 -12.52 13.06
C GLN A 23 -5.30 -12.63 11.57
N VAL A 24 -6.07 -11.68 11.02
CA VAL A 24 -6.37 -11.62 9.59
C VAL A 24 -5.10 -11.42 8.75
N LEU A 25 -4.20 -10.51 9.16
CA LEU A 25 -2.91 -10.33 8.51
C LEU A 25 -2.10 -11.64 8.51
N SER A 26 -2.02 -12.34 9.64
CA SER A 26 -1.33 -13.63 9.73
C SER A 26 -1.97 -14.72 8.84
N GLN A 27 -3.29 -14.74 8.67
CA GLN A 27 -3.94 -15.63 7.70
C GLN A 27 -3.55 -15.26 6.27
N LEU A 28 -3.60 -13.97 5.90
CA LEU A 28 -3.21 -13.48 4.58
C LEU A 28 -1.77 -13.89 4.24
N CYS A 29 -0.81 -13.68 5.15
CA CYS A 29 0.59 -14.06 4.93
C CYS A 29 0.80 -15.56 4.63
N ARG A 30 -0.07 -16.45 5.12
CA ARG A 30 0.00 -17.91 4.85
C ARG A 30 -0.92 -18.37 3.72
N LEU A 31 -1.58 -17.43 3.04
CA LEU A 31 -2.36 -17.65 1.82
C LEU A 31 -1.70 -17.01 0.59
N ILE A 32 -0.78 -16.06 0.78
CA ILE A 32 0.06 -15.54 -0.31
C ILE A 32 0.96 -16.68 -0.85
N PRO A 33 0.93 -16.98 -2.16
CA PRO A 33 1.81 -17.97 -2.75
C PRO A 33 3.29 -17.60 -2.59
N PRO A 34 4.20 -18.57 -2.39
CA PRO A 34 5.63 -18.30 -2.31
C PRO A 34 6.18 -17.80 -3.66
N GLY A 35 7.23 -16.98 -3.60
CA GLY A 35 7.88 -16.39 -4.77
C GLY A 35 7.46 -14.94 -5.01
N GLU A 36 7.14 -14.61 -6.26
CA GLU A 36 6.80 -13.26 -6.72
C GLU A 36 5.29 -13.16 -7.01
N PRO A 37 4.46 -12.78 -6.01
CA PRO A 37 3.01 -12.68 -6.19
C PRO A 37 2.63 -11.57 -7.17
N ARG A 38 1.49 -11.77 -7.85
CA ARG A 38 0.84 -10.76 -8.69
C ARG A 38 -0.43 -10.31 -7.96
N VAL A 39 -0.41 -9.12 -7.37
CA VAL A 39 -1.45 -8.60 -6.48
C VAL A 39 -2.24 -7.49 -7.17
N LEU A 40 -3.57 -7.51 -7.02
CA LEU A 40 -4.47 -6.42 -7.40
C LEU A 40 -5.16 -5.91 -6.14
N GLU A 41 -4.88 -4.66 -5.75
CA GLU A 41 -5.56 -3.98 -4.64
C GLU A 41 -6.72 -3.14 -5.19
N ILE A 42 -7.94 -3.40 -4.71
CA ILE A 42 -9.17 -2.71 -5.12
C ILE A 42 -9.57 -1.73 -4.03
N GLY A 43 -9.75 -0.45 -4.38
CA GLY A 43 -9.92 0.63 -3.41
C GLY A 43 -8.59 1.00 -2.75
N ALA A 44 -7.50 0.94 -3.52
CA ALA A 44 -6.13 1.10 -3.04
C ALA A 44 -5.82 2.48 -2.43
N GLY A 45 -6.61 3.50 -2.79
CA GLY A 45 -6.39 4.89 -2.41
C GLY A 45 -4.95 5.35 -2.66
N LEU A 46 -4.28 5.77 -1.58
CA LEU A 46 -2.89 6.26 -1.61
C LEU A 46 -1.83 5.13 -1.75
N GLY A 47 -2.21 3.85 -1.87
CA GLY A 47 -1.26 2.74 -1.98
C GLY A 47 -0.50 2.42 -0.68
N THR A 48 -1.03 2.85 0.47
CA THR A 48 -0.38 2.59 1.77
C THR A 48 -0.30 1.10 2.14
N MET A 49 -1.06 0.20 1.49
CA MET A 49 -1.00 -1.23 1.78
C MET A 49 0.22 -1.91 1.17
N VAL A 50 0.58 -1.66 -0.09
CA VAL A 50 1.83 -2.19 -0.67
C VAL A 50 3.05 -1.73 0.13
N ALA A 51 3.07 -0.46 0.55
CA ALA A 51 4.08 0.08 1.44
C ALA A 51 4.21 -0.70 2.77
N ARG A 52 3.08 -0.98 3.44
CA ARG A 52 3.05 -1.80 4.67
C ARG A 52 3.53 -3.23 4.44
N LEU A 53 3.05 -3.89 3.40
CA LEU A 53 3.42 -5.28 3.10
C LEU A 53 4.93 -5.41 2.81
N LEU A 54 5.51 -4.41 2.16
CA LEU A 54 6.94 -4.30 1.89
C LEU A 54 7.77 -3.93 3.13
N ASP A 55 7.25 -3.09 4.04
CA ASP A 55 7.93 -2.71 5.29
C ASP A 55 7.82 -3.76 6.40
N TRP A 56 6.72 -4.52 6.45
CA TRP A 56 6.51 -5.64 7.38
C TRP A 56 7.12 -6.96 6.88
N GLY A 57 7.75 -6.97 5.70
CA GLY A 57 8.37 -8.17 5.13
C GLY A 57 7.38 -9.27 4.76
N VAL A 58 6.13 -8.91 4.41
CA VAL A 58 5.09 -9.86 3.96
C VAL A 58 5.30 -10.22 2.48
N ILE A 59 5.78 -9.25 1.69
CA ILE A 59 6.22 -9.46 0.31
C ILE A 59 7.60 -8.81 0.12
N HIS A 60 8.40 -9.33 -0.79
CA HIS A 60 9.75 -8.84 -1.08
C HIS A 60 9.97 -8.47 -2.56
N ALA A 61 9.20 -9.08 -3.46
CA ALA A 61 9.22 -8.88 -4.91
C ALA A 61 7.86 -9.25 -5.51
N GLY A 62 7.67 -9.04 -6.82
CA GLY A 62 6.42 -9.32 -7.55
C GLY A 62 5.75 -8.08 -8.15
N GLU A 63 4.57 -8.28 -8.73
CA GLU A 63 3.76 -7.22 -9.34
C GLU A 63 2.67 -6.75 -8.38
N TYR A 64 2.54 -5.45 -8.17
CA TYR A 64 1.47 -4.87 -7.35
C TYR A 64 0.70 -3.81 -8.15
N THR A 65 -0.56 -4.09 -8.45
CA THR A 65 -1.44 -3.22 -9.24
C THR A 65 -2.46 -2.55 -8.33
N LEU A 66 -2.53 -1.22 -8.39
CA LEU A 66 -3.46 -0.40 -7.61
C LEU A 66 -4.65 -0.04 -8.49
N LEU A 67 -5.85 -0.38 -8.04
CA LEU A 67 -7.11 -0.03 -8.70
C LEU A 67 -7.95 0.82 -7.75
N ASP A 68 -8.34 2.01 -8.19
CA ASP A 68 -9.24 2.90 -7.48
C ASP A 68 -10.18 3.60 -8.47
N VAL A 69 -11.34 4.07 -7.98
CA VAL A 69 -12.31 4.83 -8.77
C VAL A 69 -11.89 6.30 -8.90
N ASP A 70 -11.16 6.86 -7.92
CA ASP A 70 -10.66 8.23 -8.00
C ASP A 70 -9.33 8.30 -8.74
N ARG A 71 -9.41 8.69 -10.02
CA ARG A 71 -8.24 8.92 -10.89
C ARG A 71 -7.26 9.96 -10.33
N ARG A 72 -7.71 10.96 -9.55
CA ARG A 72 -6.79 11.92 -8.92
C ARG A 72 -6.03 11.28 -7.78
N LEU A 73 -6.71 10.49 -6.97
CA LEU A 73 -6.09 9.74 -5.89
C LEU A 73 -5.03 8.74 -6.41
N LEU A 74 -5.24 8.15 -7.59
CA LEU A 74 -4.21 7.35 -8.26
C LEU A 74 -2.99 8.17 -8.74
N SER A 75 -3.16 9.43 -9.14
CA SER A 75 -2.04 10.33 -9.42
C SER A 75 -1.25 10.64 -8.14
N ASP A 76 -1.94 11.05 -7.08
CA ASP A 76 -1.35 11.37 -5.78
C ASP A 76 -0.65 10.13 -5.16
N SER A 77 -1.25 8.94 -5.34
CA SER A 77 -0.69 7.63 -4.94
C SER A 77 0.63 7.34 -5.65
N ARG A 78 0.72 7.64 -6.95
CA ARG A 78 1.94 7.47 -7.75
C ARG A 78 3.07 8.41 -7.33
N GLU A 79 2.74 9.59 -6.81
CA GLU A 79 3.72 10.53 -6.22
C GLU A 79 4.14 10.05 -4.82
N TRP A 80 3.18 9.78 -3.94
CA TRP A 80 3.43 9.29 -2.58
C TRP A 80 4.26 8.01 -2.53
N LEU A 81 4.00 7.04 -3.43
CA LEU A 81 4.76 5.80 -3.50
C LEU A 81 6.20 6.00 -3.99
N ARG A 82 6.47 6.98 -4.85
CA ARG A 82 7.85 7.34 -5.21
C ARG A 82 8.59 7.87 -4.01
N ASP A 83 8.02 8.85 -3.32
CA ASP A 83 8.65 9.46 -2.15
C ASP A 83 8.90 8.42 -1.04
N TRP A 84 7.91 7.55 -0.80
CA TRP A 84 8.03 6.41 0.11
C TRP A 84 9.16 5.45 -0.32
N ALA A 85 9.23 5.06 -1.60
CA ALA A 85 10.24 4.13 -2.10
C ALA A 85 11.65 4.75 -2.07
N THR A 86 11.80 6.01 -2.49
CA THR A 86 13.05 6.78 -2.43
C THR A 86 13.55 6.92 -0.99
N SER A 87 12.65 7.14 -0.02
CA SER A 87 13.01 7.18 1.42
C SER A 87 13.54 5.86 1.99
N ARG A 88 13.44 4.76 1.23
CA ARG A 88 13.79 3.38 1.63
C ARG A 88 14.80 2.72 0.70
N ASP A 89 15.39 3.47 -0.23
CA ASP A 89 16.26 2.97 -1.31
C ASP A 89 15.64 1.81 -2.12
N ARG A 90 14.32 1.87 -2.33
CA ARG A 90 13.57 0.91 -3.16
C ARG A 90 13.31 1.51 -4.54
N ARG A 91 13.45 0.69 -5.59
CA ARG A 91 13.02 1.06 -6.96
C ARG A 91 11.50 0.93 -7.09
N CYS A 92 10.88 1.87 -7.80
CA CYS A 92 9.44 2.00 -8.03
C CYS A 92 9.15 2.57 -9.43
#